data_AF-A0A6B3FTY9-F1
#
_entry.id   AF-A0A6B3FTY9-F1
#
_cell.length_a   1.000
_cell.length_b   1.000
_cell.length_c   1.000
_cell.angle_alpha   90.00
_cell.angle_beta   90.00
_cell.angle_gamma   90.00
#
_symmetry.space_group_name_H-M   'P 1'
#
loop_
_entity.id
_entity.type
_entity.pdbx_description
1 polymer ?
#
loop_
_entity_poly.entity_id
_entity_poly.type
_entity_poly.pdbx_seq_one_letter_code
_entity_poly.pdbx_strand_id
1 'polypeptide(L)'
;PASPHYTPTGYAVASAPTQAGPGTPGTPGAPGSVPPGPWQPHAYQQGHPTPPPQPSGFQQPGFQQSGFQQPGFQQPGWGSSGFQPAAPRRKRPGLVVGASIFGALVVLGVIGSLLPDDPDSSGKGDRATSSANGGSSGSGSADKARGKPVDPRPVSYRGIDVTANYALKLADHPPRPVDDEESGVSYGKGDFYFYRDELFGDERVGSANGKLVVLKNSQKGSLEVCRQETRFTEKIELEQLTSGSQICVLSKAGHIAVVTYRGKSGADDPSRYITIDLTVWRNAEEARMD
;
A
#
# COMPACT_ATOMS: atom_id res chain seq x y z
N PRO A 1 -53.24 15.67 33.80
CA PRO A 1 -51.90 16.00 33.24
C PRO A 1 -51.61 15.08 32.04
N ALA A 2 -51.92 15.59 30.84
CA ALA A 2 -51.88 14.86 29.58
C ALA A 2 -50.50 14.96 28.92
N SER A 3 -50.00 13.83 28.41
CA SER A 3 -48.75 13.70 27.66
C SER A 3 -48.91 14.22 26.23
N PRO A 4 -47.96 14.97 25.66
CA PRO A 4 -48.02 15.38 24.26
C PRO A 4 -47.55 14.25 23.33
N HIS A 5 -48.37 13.99 22.31
CA HIS A 5 -48.07 13.12 21.18
C HIS A 5 -47.09 13.81 20.22
N TYR A 6 -46.03 13.10 19.82
CA TYR A 6 -45.08 13.53 18.79
C TYR A 6 -45.44 12.88 17.45
N THR A 7 -45.71 13.69 16.43
CA THR A 7 -45.95 13.26 15.04
C THR A 7 -44.65 13.34 14.22
N PRO A 8 -44.28 12.32 13.43
CA PRO A 8 -43.11 12.37 12.57
C PRO A 8 -43.38 13.12 11.25
N THR A 9 -42.48 14.05 10.92
CA THR A 9 -42.47 14.85 9.70
C THR A 9 -42.01 14.01 8.50
N GLY A 10 -42.72 14.17 7.38
CA GLY A 10 -42.64 13.35 6.18
C GLY A 10 -41.33 13.45 5.38
N TYR A 11 -41.06 12.34 4.68
CA TYR A 11 -39.96 12.13 3.76
C TYR A 11 -40.16 12.95 2.47
N ALA A 12 -39.14 13.69 2.07
CA ALA A 12 -39.07 14.34 0.76
C ALA A 12 -38.73 13.31 -0.32
N VAL A 13 -39.54 13.30 -1.38
CA VAL A 13 -39.40 12.43 -2.56
C VAL A 13 -38.40 13.09 -3.51
N ALA A 14 -37.25 12.45 -3.73
CA ALA A 14 -36.30 12.88 -4.75
C ALA A 14 -36.66 12.24 -6.11
N SER A 15 -36.77 13.10 -7.12
CA SER A 15 -37.16 12.81 -8.50
C SER A 15 -36.16 11.90 -9.21
N ALA A 16 -36.67 10.88 -9.90
CA ALA A 16 -35.89 9.97 -10.73
C ALA A 16 -35.42 10.64 -12.04
N PRO A 17 -34.19 10.38 -12.53
CA PRO A 17 -33.74 10.83 -13.84
C PRO A 17 -34.33 9.97 -14.98
N THR A 18 -34.70 10.67 -16.05
CA THR A 18 -35.27 10.19 -17.31
C THR A 18 -34.41 9.13 -18.01
N GLN A 19 -35.04 8.00 -18.34
CA GLN A 19 -34.46 6.90 -19.11
C GLN A 19 -34.45 7.26 -20.61
N ALA A 20 -33.26 7.37 -21.21
CA ALA A 20 -33.10 7.49 -22.66
C ALA A 20 -33.26 6.12 -23.33
N GLY A 21 -33.97 6.09 -24.47
CA GLY A 21 -34.46 4.88 -25.13
C GLY A 21 -33.42 4.01 -25.84
N PRO A 22 -33.84 2.82 -26.33
CA PRO A 22 -32.97 1.82 -26.94
C PRO A 22 -32.64 2.16 -28.41
N GLY A 23 -31.35 2.36 -28.69
CA GLY A 23 -30.81 2.44 -30.05
C GLY A 23 -30.59 1.04 -30.66
N THR A 24 -31.03 0.87 -31.89
CA THR A 24 -30.92 -0.35 -32.71
C THR A 24 -29.48 -0.70 -33.11
N PRO A 25 -29.11 -1.99 -33.24
CA PRO A 25 -27.78 -2.42 -33.68
C PRO A 25 -27.58 -2.26 -35.20
N GLY A 26 -26.59 -1.46 -35.60
CA GLY A 26 -26.11 -1.37 -36.98
C GLY A 26 -24.98 -2.37 -37.27
N THR A 27 -25.04 -2.99 -38.45
CA THR A 27 -24.15 -4.02 -38.98
C THR A 27 -22.71 -3.55 -39.30
N PRO A 28 -21.69 -4.43 -39.26
CA PRO A 28 -20.30 -4.09 -39.59
C PRO A 28 -20.05 -4.03 -41.12
N GLY A 29 -19.58 -2.88 -41.60
CA GLY A 29 -19.08 -2.69 -42.97
C GLY A 29 -17.55 -2.83 -43.06
N ALA A 30 -17.10 -3.49 -44.12
CA ALA A 30 -15.71 -3.85 -44.44
C ALA A 30 -14.82 -2.63 -44.83
N PRO A 31 -13.47 -2.78 -44.80
CA PRO A 31 -12.54 -1.66 -44.91
C PRO A 31 -12.31 -1.17 -46.35
N GLY A 32 -12.54 0.12 -46.57
CA GLY A 32 -12.22 0.82 -47.82
C GLY A 32 -10.83 1.44 -47.80
N SER A 33 -10.07 1.21 -48.87
CA SER A 33 -8.75 1.74 -49.20
C SER A 33 -8.73 3.27 -49.35
N VAL A 34 -7.77 3.95 -48.72
CA VAL A 34 -7.54 5.39 -48.83
C VAL A 34 -6.41 5.68 -49.83
N PRO A 35 -6.58 6.59 -50.81
CA PRO A 35 -5.49 7.02 -51.70
C PRO A 35 -4.61 8.12 -51.06
N PRO A 36 -3.31 8.22 -51.42
CA PRO A 36 -2.42 9.24 -50.90
C PRO A 36 -2.62 10.60 -51.59
N GLY A 37 -3.01 11.62 -50.82
CA GLY A 37 -3.05 13.01 -51.26
C GLY A 37 -1.72 13.75 -51.01
N PRO A 38 -1.37 14.75 -51.84
CA PRO A 38 -0.11 15.48 -51.76
C PRO A 38 -0.08 16.51 -50.63
N TRP A 39 1.02 16.53 -49.89
CA TRP A 39 1.32 17.50 -48.82
C TRP A 39 1.55 18.91 -49.38
N GLN A 40 0.80 19.89 -48.88
CA GLN A 40 1.15 21.31 -48.96
C GLN A 40 1.69 21.78 -47.61
N PRO A 41 2.87 22.43 -47.55
CA PRO A 41 3.35 23.09 -46.34
C PRO A 41 2.77 24.51 -46.27
N HIS A 42 1.92 24.77 -45.29
CA HIS A 42 1.45 26.11 -44.97
C HIS A 42 2.42 26.78 -43.98
N ALA A 43 2.87 27.97 -44.38
CA ALA A 43 3.72 28.87 -43.65
C ALA A 43 3.09 29.30 -42.31
N TYR A 44 3.87 29.24 -41.23
CA TYR A 44 3.51 29.90 -39.97
C TYR A 44 4.03 31.33 -39.97
N GLN A 45 3.12 32.23 -39.66
CA GLN A 45 3.31 33.66 -39.57
C GLN A 45 4.19 34.06 -38.39
N GLN A 46 4.96 35.14 -38.59
CA GLN A 46 5.64 35.85 -37.52
C GLN A 46 4.63 36.66 -36.69
N GLY A 47 4.52 36.31 -35.40
CA GLY A 47 3.82 37.10 -34.39
C GLY A 47 4.79 37.97 -33.61
N HIS A 48 4.44 39.24 -33.43
CA HIS A 48 5.19 40.25 -32.69
C HIS A 48 5.30 39.95 -31.18
N PRO A 49 6.40 40.35 -30.50
CA PRO A 49 6.55 40.16 -29.06
C PRO A 49 5.74 41.19 -28.25
N THR A 50 4.90 40.69 -27.37
CA THR A 50 4.19 41.46 -26.33
C THR A 50 5.14 41.71 -25.14
N PRO A 51 5.25 42.95 -24.61
CA PRO A 51 6.08 43.22 -23.42
C PRO A 51 5.44 42.67 -22.14
N PRO A 52 6.25 42.29 -21.12
CA PRO A 52 5.74 41.76 -19.86
C PRO A 52 5.10 42.85 -18.98
N PRO A 53 4.05 42.53 -18.21
CA PRO A 53 3.47 43.46 -17.25
C PRO A 53 4.40 43.68 -16.05
N GLN A 54 4.57 44.93 -15.64
CA GLN A 54 5.32 45.31 -14.44
C GLN A 54 4.53 44.96 -13.17
N PRO A 55 5.18 44.44 -12.12
CA PRO A 55 4.55 44.27 -10.81
C PRO A 55 4.45 45.62 -10.09
N SER A 56 3.21 46.00 -9.76
CA SER A 56 2.91 47.12 -8.87
C SER A 56 3.38 46.78 -7.45
N GLY A 57 4.35 47.55 -6.95
CA GLY A 57 4.83 47.44 -5.58
C GLY A 57 3.76 47.91 -4.59
N PHE A 58 3.32 47.00 -3.72
CA PHE A 58 2.61 47.37 -2.50
C PHE A 58 3.64 47.83 -1.46
N GLN A 59 3.60 49.12 -1.12
CA GLN A 59 4.29 49.63 0.06
C GLN A 59 3.56 49.14 1.31
N GLN A 60 4.28 48.40 2.16
CA GLN A 60 3.80 47.98 3.47
C GLN A 60 4.09 49.11 4.48
N PRO A 61 3.09 49.64 5.21
CA PRO A 61 3.33 50.61 6.27
C PRO A 61 4.14 49.98 7.40
N GLY A 62 5.22 50.65 7.81
CA GLY A 62 6.07 50.23 8.92
C GLY A 62 5.32 50.28 10.25
N PHE A 63 5.22 49.13 10.92
CA PHE A 63 4.80 49.08 12.32
C PHE A 63 5.98 49.46 13.20
N GLN A 64 5.80 50.52 14.00
CA GLN A 64 6.71 50.88 15.07
C GLN A 64 6.63 49.84 16.19
N GLN A 65 7.76 49.18 16.49
CA GLN A 65 7.91 48.41 17.72
C GLN A 65 7.98 49.37 18.91
N SER A 66 6.88 49.49 19.63
CA SER A 66 6.85 50.04 20.99
C SER A 66 7.56 49.08 21.94
N GLY A 67 8.68 49.53 22.51
CA GLY A 67 9.48 48.79 23.48
C GLY A 67 8.73 48.56 24.78
N PHE A 68 8.64 47.30 25.19
CA PHE A 68 8.27 46.93 26.55
C PHE A 68 9.55 46.80 27.38
N GLN A 69 9.72 47.73 28.32
CA GLN A 69 10.67 47.59 29.41
C GLN A 69 10.18 46.50 30.36
N GLN A 70 10.97 45.44 30.54
CA GLN A 70 10.73 44.40 31.53
C GLN A 70 11.29 44.85 32.89
N PRO A 71 10.49 44.89 33.98
CA PRO A 71 11.01 45.18 35.31
C PRO A 71 11.90 44.04 35.81
N GLY A 72 13.07 44.41 36.34
CA GLY A 72 14.05 43.48 36.90
C GLY A 72 13.51 42.75 38.14
N PHE A 73 13.51 41.42 38.08
CA PHE A 73 13.33 40.58 39.25
C PHE A 73 14.70 40.33 39.88
N GLN A 74 14.86 40.80 41.12
CA GLN A 74 15.98 40.42 41.98
C GLN A 74 15.77 39.00 42.50
N GLN A 75 16.77 38.12 42.31
CA GLN A 75 16.85 36.84 42.99
C GLN A 75 17.54 37.01 44.36
N PRO A 76 16.91 36.58 45.47
CA PRO A 76 17.62 36.35 46.73
C PRO A 76 18.40 35.04 46.64
N GLY A 77 19.71 35.11 46.89
CA GLY A 77 20.62 33.98 46.90
C GLY A 77 20.32 32.99 48.03
N TRP A 78 20.41 31.71 47.70
CA TRP A 78 20.47 30.61 48.68
C TRP A 78 21.52 29.58 48.23
N GLY A 79 22.55 29.46 49.06
CA GLY A 79 23.18 28.20 49.48
C GLY A 79 23.70 27.25 48.41
N SER A 80 25.00 27.35 48.12
CA SER A 80 25.80 26.31 47.50
C SER A 80 25.97 25.09 48.42
N SER A 81 25.20 24.03 48.17
CA SER A 81 25.50 22.67 48.65
C SER A 81 26.04 21.84 47.48
N GLY A 82 27.31 21.45 47.59
CA GLY A 82 28.03 20.74 46.53
C GLY A 82 27.44 19.38 46.18
N PHE A 83 27.15 19.20 44.89
CA PHE A 83 26.99 17.87 44.29
C PHE A 83 28.30 17.48 43.62
N GLN A 84 28.96 16.48 44.20
CA GLN A 84 30.12 15.82 43.59
C GLN A 84 29.64 15.02 42.37
N PRO A 85 30.29 15.11 41.20
CA PRO A 85 29.99 14.24 40.07
C PRO A 85 30.36 12.80 40.43
N ALA A 86 29.39 11.89 40.36
CA ALA A 86 29.64 10.46 40.49
C ALA A 86 30.57 9.99 39.35
N ALA A 87 31.72 9.42 39.73
CA ALA A 87 32.71 8.90 38.80
C ALA A 87 32.11 7.79 37.88
N PRO A 88 32.57 7.69 36.62
CA PRO A 88 32.06 6.70 35.68
C PRO A 88 32.34 5.26 36.14
N ARG A 89 31.28 4.44 36.22
CA ARG A 89 31.39 3.02 36.53
C ARG A 89 32.10 2.27 35.39
N ARG A 90 33.30 1.77 35.68
CA ARG A 90 34.07 0.86 34.82
C ARG A 90 33.27 -0.42 34.54
N LYS A 91 32.92 -0.67 33.27
CA LYS A 91 32.40 -1.97 32.82
C LYS A 91 33.58 -2.95 32.73
N ARG A 92 33.46 -4.10 33.39
CA ARG A 92 34.42 -5.21 33.31
C ARG A 92 34.21 -5.96 31.98
N PRO A 93 35.26 -6.32 31.24
CA PRO A 93 35.14 -7.17 30.05
C PRO A 93 34.87 -8.62 30.49
N GLY A 94 33.67 -9.10 30.18
CA GLY A 94 33.26 -10.50 30.33
C GLY A 94 33.65 -11.29 29.09
N LEU A 95 34.57 -12.23 29.30
CA LEU A 95 35.02 -13.26 28.38
C LEU A 95 33.85 -14.16 27.96
N VAL A 96 33.49 -14.19 26.68
CA VAL A 96 32.67 -15.27 26.10
C VAL A 96 33.53 -15.98 25.07
N VAL A 97 34.15 -17.06 25.53
CA VAL A 97 34.74 -18.11 24.69
C VAL A 97 33.59 -18.99 24.23
N GLY A 98 33.34 -19.01 22.93
CA GLY A 98 32.41 -19.93 22.27
C GLY A 98 32.97 -20.27 20.89
N ALA A 99 33.84 -21.28 20.86
CA ALA A 99 34.40 -21.86 19.65
C ALA A 99 33.37 -22.77 18.95
N SER A 100 33.27 -22.66 17.62
CA SER A 100 32.91 -23.76 16.70
C SER A 100 33.24 -23.27 15.29
N ILE A 101 34.47 -23.48 14.84
CA ILE A 101 34.94 -24.60 14.01
C ILE A 101 34.21 -24.68 12.66
N PHE A 102 34.91 -24.15 11.66
CA PHE A 102 35.03 -24.62 10.28
C PHE A 102 34.36 -25.95 9.94
N GLY A 103 33.63 -25.96 8.82
CA GLY A 103 33.22 -27.19 8.13
C GLY A 103 32.79 -26.89 6.71
N ALA A 104 33.79 -26.71 5.84
CA ALA A 104 33.59 -26.69 4.39
C ALA A 104 33.22 -28.10 3.86
N LEU A 105 32.58 -28.11 2.69
CA LEU A 105 32.46 -29.21 1.72
C LEU A 105 31.52 -30.39 2.04
N VAL A 106 30.41 -30.48 1.29
CA VAL A 106 30.17 -31.61 0.37
C VAL A 106 29.47 -31.09 -0.89
N VAL A 107 30.23 -31.07 -2.00
CA VAL A 107 29.72 -31.30 -3.36
C VAL A 107 29.55 -32.80 -3.51
N LEU A 108 28.43 -33.25 -4.12
CA LEU A 108 28.09 -34.57 -4.74
C LEU A 108 26.64 -34.95 -4.35
N GLY A 109 25.72 -35.33 -5.25
CA GLY A 109 25.90 -35.66 -6.65
C GLY A 109 24.58 -35.74 -7.43
N VAL A 110 24.71 -35.40 -8.70
CA VAL A 110 24.00 -36.06 -9.80
C VAL A 110 24.69 -37.42 -9.98
N ILE A 111 23.95 -38.53 -9.91
CA ILE A 111 24.10 -39.80 -10.64
C ILE A 111 23.02 -40.74 -10.12
N GLY A 112 22.24 -41.30 -11.04
CA GLY A 112 21.09 -42.14 -10.75
C GLY A 112 21.40 -43.60 -10.41
N SER A 113 20.30 -44.31 -10.20
CA SER A 113 20.13 -45.76 -10.33
C SER A 113 18.61 -45.94 -10.43
N LEU A 114 18.00 -46.33 -11.57
CA LEU A 114 18.14 -47.60 -12.27
C LEU A 114 18.17 -48.79 -11.31
N LEU A 115 17.04 -49.51 -11.26
CA LEU A 115 16.87 -50.97 -11.08
C LEU A 115 15.37 -51.24 -10.78
N PRO A 116 14.82 -52.43 -11.08
CA PRO A 116 14.89 -53.19 -12.32
C PRO A 116 13.51 -53.65 -12.83
N ASP A 117 13.49 -54.10 -14.09
CA ASP A 117 12.44 -54.93 -14.71
C ASP A 117 12.23 -56.25 -13.96
N ASP A 118 10.97 -56.68 -13.86
CA ASP A 118 10.59 -58.10 -13.79
C ASP A 118 9.59 -58.41 -14.91
N PRO A 119 9.82 -59.47 -15.72
CA PRO A 119 9.02 -59.83 -16.89
C PRO A 119 7.88 -60.82 -16.58
N ASP A 120 7.08 -61.07 -17.63
CA ASP A 120 6.10 -62.14 -17.83
C ASP A 120 4.62 -61.86 -17.44
N SER A 121 3.82 -61.45 -18.43
CA SER A 121 2.99 -62.42 -19.15
C SER A 121 2.19 -61.75 -20.28
N SER A 122 2.31 -62.36 -21.45
CA SER A 122 1.55 -62.09 -22.66
C SER A 122 0.06 -62.43 -22.50
N GLY A 123 -0.81 -61.48 -22.86
CA GLY A 123 -2.24 -61.71 -23.00
C GLY A 123 -2.87 -60.70 -23.96
N LYS A 124 -2.96 -61.07 -25.24
CA LYS A 124 -3.62 -60.31 -26.31
C LYS A 124 -5.11 -60.66 -26.30
N GLY A 125 -6.00 -59.66 -26.30
CA GLY A 125 -7.44 -59.91 -26.46
C GLY A 125 -8.30 -58.66 -26.36
N ASP A 126 -8.81 -58.21 -27.50
CA ASP A 126 -9.72 -57.08 -27.69
C ASP A 126 -11.10 -57.29 -27.01
N ARG A 127 -11.68 -56.22 -26.44
CA ARG A 127 -13.02 -55.68 -26.79
C ARG A 127 -13.50 -54.61 -25.81
N ALA A 128 -14.02 -53.53 -26.37
CA ALA A 128 -14.83 -52.52 -25.71
C ALA A 128 -16.17 -53.10 -25.24
N THR A 129 -16.64 -52.71 -24.05
CA THR A 129 -18.05 -52.35 -23.77
C THR A 129 -18.15 -51.45 -22.54
N SER A 130 -18.96 -50.43 -22.67
CA SER A 130 -19.31 -49.40 -21.70
C SER A 130 -20.14 -49.89 -20.49
N SER A 131 -20.21 -49.01 -19.50
CA SER A 131 -21.37 -48.72 -18.63
C SER A 131 -21.33 -49.19 -17.17
N ALA A 132 -21.12 -48.18 -16.32
CA ALA A 132 -22.01 -47.73 -15.24
C ALA A 132 -22.46 -48.73 -14.16
N ASN A 133 -21.99 -48.50 -12.92
CA ASN A 133 -22.79 -47.90 -11.85
C ASN A 133 -22.02 -48.01 -10.52
N GLY A 134 -21.38 -46.92 -10.11
CA GLY A 134 -20.78 -46.79 -8.79
C GLY A 134 -21.80 -46.29 -7.78
N GLY A 135 -22.30 -47.20 -6.95
CA GLY A 135 -23.09 -46.89 -5.78
C GLY A 135 -22.20 -46.61 -4.56
N SER A 136 -22.58 -45.56 -3.84
CA SER A 136 -22.58 -45.39 -2.38
C SER A 136 -21.29 -45.38 -1.55
N SER A 137 -21.29 -44.39 -0.66
CA SER A 137 -20.75 -44.37 0.70
C SER A 137 -19.23 -44.44 0.89
N GLY A 138 -18.69 -43.35 1.43
CA GLY A 138 -17.38 -43.32 2.05
C GLY A 138 -17.18 -41.99 2.76
N SER A 139 -17.65 -41.89 4.01
CA SER A 139 -17.08 -40.95 4.96
C SER A 139 -15.61 -41.31 5.12
N GLY A 140 -14.73 -40.49 4.56
CA GLY A 140 -13.30 -40.61 4.72
C GLY A 140 -12.75 -39.23 4.98
N SER A 141 -12.35 -38.99 6.22
CA SER A 141 -11.26 -38.07 6.53
C SER A 141 -10.08 -38.45 5.64
N ALA A 142 -10.00 -37.78 4.51
CA ALA A 142 -8.79 -37.70 3.75
C ALA A 142 -8.24 -36.32 4.07
N ASP A 143 -7.28 -36.29 4.99
CA ASP A 143 -6.15 -35.38 4.95
C ASP A 143 -5.50 -35.49 3.56
N LYS A 144 -6.17 -34.91 2.56
CA LYS A 144 -5.58 -34.71 1.25
C LYS A 144 -4.61 -33.57 1.46
N ALA A 145 -3.33 -33.92 1.35
CA ALA A 145 -2.24 -33.05 0.95
C ALA A 145 -2.81 -31.75 0.39
N ARG A 146 -2.89 -30.73 1.26
CA ARG A 146 -3.46 -29.44 0.90
C ARG A 146 -2.51 -28.92 -0.17
N GLY A 147 -2.91 -29.09 -1.44
CA GLY A 147 -2.13 -28.58 -2.56
C GLY A 147 -1.81 -27.12 -2.26
N LYS A 148 -0.60 -26.67 -2.65
CA LYS A 148 -0.15 -25.30 -2.40
C LYS A 148 -1.31 -24.34 -2.72
N PRO A 149 -1.72 -23.46 -1.79
CA PRO A 149 -2.84 -22.55 -2.00
C PRO A 149 -2.71 -21.87 -3.36
N VAL A 150 -3.79 -21.88 -4.15
CA VAL A 150 -3.80 -21.23 -5.46
C VAL A 150 -3.66 -19.73 -5.23
N ASP A 151 -2.73 -19.11 -5.95
CA ASP A 151 -2.51 -17.68 -5.83
C ASP A 151 -3.77 -16.91 -6.24
N PRO A 152 -4.23 -15.97 -5.40
CA PRO A 152 -5.40 -15.17 -5.72
C PRO A 152 -5.14 -14.26 -6.92
N ARG A 153 -6.19 -13.84 -7.60
CA ARG A 153 -6.08 -12.88 -8.70
C ARG A 153 -5.80 -11.47 -8.16
N PRO A 154 -4.90 -10.70 -8.81
CA PRO A 154 -4.71 -9.30 -8.46
C PRO A 154 -5.93 -8.45 -8.81
N VAL A 155 -6.22 -7.45 -7.98
CA VAL A 155 -7.14 -6.36 -8.30
C VAL A 155 -6.39 -5.04 -8.16
N SER A 156 -6.45 -4.19 -9.19
CA SER A 156 -5.71 -2.92 -9.24
C SER A 156 -6.65 -1.71 -9.18
N TYR A 157 -6.21 -0.70 -8.45
CA TYR A 157 -6.83 0.61 -8.30
C TYR A 157 -5.78 1.68 -8.57
N ARG A 158 -6.14 2.80 -9.19
CA ARG A 158 -5.20 3.86 -9.57
C ARG A 158 -5.63 5.20 -9.01
N GLY A 159 -4.66 6.05 -8.71
CA GLY A 159 -4.90 7.43 -8.28
C GLY A 159 -5.74 7.53 -7.01
N ILE A 160 -5.50 6.66 -6.03
CA ILE A 160 -6.14 6.79 -4.71
C ILE A 160 -5.40 7.89 -3.96
N ASP A 161 -6.12 8.95 -3.60
CA ASP A 161 -5.62 9.97 -2.68
C ASP A 161 -5.88 9.53 -1.24
N VAL A 162 -4.81 9.35 -0.47
CA VAL A 162 -4.86 9.01 0.95
C VAL A 162 -4.54 10.28 1.72
N THR A 163 -5.55 10.86 2.35
CA THR A 163 -5.41 12.04 3.21
C THR A 163 -4.49 11.74 4.39
N ALA A 164 -3.75 12.76 4.84
CA ALA A 164 -2.98 12.68 6.07
C ALA A 164 -3.88 12.21 7.20
N ASN A 165 -3.36 11.29 8.01
CA ASN A 165 -4.04 10.67 9.13
C ASN A 165 -5.19 9.72 8.74
N TYR A 166 -5.27 9.31 7.47
CA TYR A 166 -6.22 8.30 7.01
C TYR A 166 -5.53 6.97 6.73
N ALA A 167 -6.32 5.90 6.79
CA ALA A 167 -5.85 4.56 6.50
C ALA A 167 -6.73 3.82 5.50
N LEU A 168 -6.11 2.87 4.81
CA LEU A 168 -6.73 1.93 3.89
C LEU A 168 -6.78 0.55 4.54
N LYS A 169 -7.92 -0.12 4.38
CA LYS A 169 -8.04 -1.56 4.60
C LYS A 169 -7.95 -2.27 3.26
N LEU A 170 -7.00 -3.18 3.13
CA LEU A 170 -6.85 -4.00 1.94
C LEU A 170 -8.05 -4.91 1.75
N ALA A 171 -8.84 -5.19 2.80
CA ALA A 171 -10.08 -5.96 2.77
C ALA A 171 -11.28 -5.23 2.11
N ASP A 172 -11.20 -3.92 1.93
CA ASP A 172 -12.30 -3.13 1.34
C ASP A 172 -12.27 -3.17 -0.19
N HIS A 173 -13.46 -3.12 -0.82
CA HIS A 173 -13.64 -3.11 -2.27
C HIS A 173 -14.65 -2.02 -2.72
N PRO A 174 -14.21 -0.94 -3.40
CA PRO A 174 -12.82 -0.49 -3.51
C PRO A 174 -12.25 -0.08 -2.14
N PRO A 175 -10.92 -0.12 -1.95
CA PRO A 175 -10.26 0.49 -0.79
C PRO A 175 -10.58 1.98 -0.73
N ARG A 176 -11.07 2.44 0.43
CA ARG A 176 -11.38 3.85 0.67
C ARG A 176 -10.57 4.35 1.86
N PRO A 177 -9.88 5.49 1.75
CA PRO A 177 -9.27 6.13 2.90
C PRO A 177 -10.35 6.46 3.92
N VAL A 178 -10.17 6.04 5.16
CA VAL A 178 -11.02 6.40 6.28
C VAL A 178 -10.18 6.95 7.41
N ASP A 179 -10.75 7.92 8.12
CA ASP A 179 -10.19 8.36 9.39
C ASP A 179 -10.36 7.21 10.40
N ASP A 180 -9.36 7.00 11.24
CA ASP A 180 -9.41 6.04 12.34
C ASP A 180 -9.29 6.81 13.66
N GLU A 181 -10.26 7.70 13.88
CA GLU A 181 -10.37 8.58 15.06
C GLU A 181 -10.32 7.79 16.39
N GLU A 182 -10.72 6.52 16.39
CA GLU A 182 -10.72 5.65 17.59
C GLU A 182 -9.29 5.32 18.07
N SER A 183 -8.29 5.48 17.22
CA SER A 183 -6.93 4.99 17.46
C SER A 183 -5.85 6.08 17.52
N GLY A 184 -6.24 7.33 17.25
CA GLY A 184 -5.31 8.45 17.17
C GLY A 184 -4.11 8.16 16.27
N VAL A 185 -4.33 7.74 15.02
CA VAL A 185 -3.43 7.70 13.83
C VAL A 185 -2.04 7.04 13.92
N SER A 186 -1.45 6.95 15.10
CA SER A 186 -0.28 6.14 15.42
C SER A 186 -0.64 4.66 15.67
N TYR A 187 -1.91 4.34 15.92
CA TYR A 187 -2.37 2.97 16.26
C TYR A 187 -3.59 2.49 15.45
N GLY A 188 -3.77 3.01 14.23
CA GLY A 188 -4.90 2.63 13.36
C GLY A 188 -5.06 1.13 13.14
N LYS A 189 -6.24 0.70 12.72
CA LYS A 189 -6.51 -0.69 12.30
C LYS A 189 -6.28 -0.88 10.79
N GLY A 190 -5.64 0.08 10.14
CA GLY A 190 -5.37 0.07 8.71
C GLY A 190 -4.21 -0.83 8.32
N ASP A 191 -4.30 -1.36 7.10
CA ASP A 191 -3.24 -2.14 6.48
C ASP A 191 -2.19 -1.24 5.82
N PHE A 192 -2.58 -0.04 5.38
CA PHE A 192 -1.69 1.00 4.88
C PHE A 192 -2.23 2.36 5.30
N TYR A 193 -1.41 3.22 5.89
CA TYR A 193 -1.82 4.56 6.32
C TYR A 193 -0.80 5.63 5.89
N PHE A 194 -1.27 6.87 5.78
CA PHE A 194 -0.43 8.05 5.67
C PHE A 194 -0.57 8.87 6.95
N TYR A 195 0.52 9.07 7.69
CA TYR A 195 0.54 9.81 8.95
C TYR A 195 1.31 11.12 8.76
N ARG A 196 0.80 12.17 9.39
CA ARG A 196 1.52 13.44 9.53
C ARG A 196 1.48 13.89 10.98
N ASP A 197 2.64 14.18 11.52
CA ASP A 197 2.76 14.81 12.83
C ASP A 197 2.40 16.31 12.73
N GLU A 198 1.43 16.77 13.51
CA GLU A 198 1.02 18.18 13.48
C GLU A 198 2.02 19.11 14.20
N LEU A 199 2.78 18.58 15.17
CA LEU A 199 3.71 19.38 15.98
C LEU A 199 5.07 19.51 15.30
N PHE A 200 5.57 18.43 14.71
CA PHE A 200 6.92 18.37 14.11
C PHE A 200 6.90 18.36 12.58
N GLY A 201 5.75 18.09 11.96
CA GLY A 201 5.61 18.06 10.51
C GLY A 201 6.12 16.77 9.85
N ASP A 202 6.54 15.77 10.65
CA ASP A 202 7.06 14.50 10.14
C ASP A 202 5.96 13.74 9.36
N GLU A 203 6.28 13.36 8.12
CA GLU A 203 5.37 12.66 7.20
C GLU A 203 5.88 11.24 6.96
N ARG A 204 5.01 10.24 7.12
CA ARG A 204 5.38 8.83 6.93
C ARG A 204 4.22 7.97 6.48
N VAL A 205 4.52 6.85 5.82
CA VAL A 205 3.56 5.79 5.57
C VAL A 205 3.84 4.59 6.46
N GLY A 206 2.82 3.83 6.79
CA GLY A 206 3.01 2.63 7.61
C GLY A 206 1.88 1.63 7.51
N SER A 207 1.99 0.59 8.32
CA SER A 207 0.98 -0.45 8.49
C SER A 207 0.89 -0.74 9.97
N ALA A 208 -0.32 -0.67 10.51
CA ALA A 208 -0.54 -0.94 11.92
C ALA A 208 -1.03 -2.37 12.16
N ASN A 209 -1.65 -2.98 11.14
CA ASN A 209 -2.04 -4.39 11.11
C ASN A 209 -1.19 -5.21 10.14
N GLY A 210 0.11 -4.92 10.04
CA GLY A 210 0.93 -5.57 9.03
C GLY A 210 2.38 -5.17 9.07
N LYS A 211 3.03 -5.33 7.91
CA LYS A 211 4.43 -4.96 7.71
C LYS A 211 4.62 -4.54 6.26
N LEU A 212 5.62 -3.69 6.02
CA LEU A 212 5.87 -3.12 4.70
C LEU A 212 7.35 -2.95 4.40
N VAL A 213 7.69 -2.86 3.13
CA VAL A 213 9.07 -2.68 2.66
C VAL A 213 9.08 -1.94 1.34
N VAL A 214 9.98 -0.96 1.21
CA VAL A 214 10.28 -0.34 -0.09
C VAL A 214 11.09 -1.32 -0.92
N LEU A 215 10.60 -1.64 -2.11
CA LEU A 215 11.33 -2.44 -3.08
C LEU A 215 12.50 -1.64 -3.65
N LYS A 216 13.59 -2.33 -3.99
CA LYS A 216 14.71 -1.69 -4.69
C LYS A 216 14.23 -1.24 -6.06
N ASN A 217 14.79 -0.17 -6.61
CA ASN A 217 14.40 0.38 -7.92
C ASN A 217 14.47 -0.64 -9.08
N SER A 218 15.33 -1.66 -8.97
CA SER A 218 15.43 -2.74 -9.97
C SER A 218 14.40 -3.86 -9.80
N GLN A 219 13.68 -3.91 -8.68
CA GLN A 219 12.67 -4.92 -8.39
C GLN A 219 11.28 -4.38 -8.76
N LYS A 220 10.57 -5.13 -9.59
CA LYS A 220 9.16 -4.85 -9.89
C LYS A 220 8.27 -5.62 -8.92
N GLY A 221 7.40 -4.90 -8.23
CA GLY A 221 6.43 -5.44 -7.29
C GLY A 221 5.50 -6.45 -7.95
N SER A 222 5.39 -7.60 -7.30
CA SER A 222 4.50 -8.70 -7.65
C SER A 222 4.22 -9.51 -6.38
N LEU A 223 3.20 -10.38 -6.42
CA LEU A 223 2.90 -11.29 -5.32
C LEU A 223 4.13 -12.10 -4.87
N GLU A 224 4.84 -12.70 -5.83
CA GLU A 224 6.02 -13.51 -5.57
C GLU A 224 7.15 -12.70 -4.92
N VAL A 225 7.44 -11.51 -5.45
CA VAL A 225 8.47 -10.62 -4.87
C VAL A 225 8.10 -10.24 -3.44
N CYS A 226 6.84 -9.84 -3.19
CA CYS A 226 6.42 -9.46 -1.84
C CYS A 226 6.46 -10.61 -0.83
N ARG A 227 6.24 -11.86 -1.28
CA ARG A 227 6.40 -13.05 -0.42
C ARG A 227 7.86 -13.34 -0.06
N GLN A 228 8.77 -13.07 -0.99
CA GLN A 228 10.20 -13.36 -0.83
C GLN A 228 10.96 -12.25 -0.08
N GLU A 229 10.41 -11.04 0.00
CA GLU A 229 11.02 -9.99 0.80
C GLU A 229 11.04 -10.35 2.29
N THR A 230 12.09 -9.91 2.98
CA THR A 230 12.29 -10.18 4.41
C THR A 230 12.63 -8.93 5.20
N ARG A 231 12.93 -7.81 4.51
CA ARG A 231 13.43 -6.55 5.08
C ARG A 231 12.30 -5.63 5.53
N PHE A 232 11.26 -6.21 6.13
CA PHE A 232 10.08 -5.45 6.49
C PHE A 232 10.32 -4.51 7.68
N THR A 233 9.58 -3.41 7.66
CA THR A 233 9.43 -2.42 8.72
C THR A 233 7.93 -2.17 8.94
N GLU A 234 7.58 -1.42 9.98
CA GLU A 234 6.20 -0.96 10.23
C GLU A 234 5.96 0.46 9.68
N LYS A 235 7.04 1.22 9.41
CA LYS A 235 6.97 2.63 9.02
C LYS A 235 8.08 2.95 8.01
N ILE A 236 7.77 3.81 7.05
CA ILE A 236 8.72 4.41 6.10
C ILE A 236 8.51 5.92 6.12
N GLU A 237 9.58 6.68 6.33
CA GLU A 237 9.54 8.14 6.22
C GLU A 237 9.25 8.54 4.77
N LEU A 238 8.37 9.52 4.56
CA LEU A 238 7.90 9.90 3.22
C LEU A 238 9.04 10.38 2.33
N GLU A 239 10.09 10.96 2.91
CA GLU A 239 11.31 11.41 2.21
C GLU A 239 12.10 10.27 1.54
N GLN A 240 11.90 9.02 1.99
CA GLN A 240 12.52 7.85 1.37
C GLN A 240 11.79 7.41 0.10
N LEU A 241 10.62 7.99 -0.18
CA LEU A 241 9.80 7.64 -1.33
C LEU A 241 9.94 8.69 -2.43
N THR A 242 10.16 8.21 -3.65
CA THR A 242 10.14 9.02 -4.87
C THR A 242 9.01 8.53 -5.78
N SER A 243 8.56 9.36 -6.72
CA SER A 243 7.49 8.95 -7.63
C SER A 243 7.88 7.65 -8.35
N GLY A 244 7.01 6.65 -8.27
CA GLY A 244 7.25 5.30 -8.79
C GLY A 244 7.82 4.31 -7.76
N SER A 245 8.22 4.74 -6.55
CA SER A 245 8.60 3.82 -5.48
C SER A 245 7.50 2.80 -5.22
N GLN A 246 7.87 1.52 -5.18
CA GLN A 246 6.95 0.42 -4.91
C GLN A 246 7.17 -0.13 -3.52
N ILE A 247 6.07 -0.37 -2.81
CA ILE A 247 6.06 -0.81 -1.43
C ILE A 247 5.26 -2.10 -1.38
N CYS A 248 5.87 -3.19 -0.90
CA CYS A 248 5.12 -4.39 -0.55
C CYS A 248 4.47 -4.18 0.81
N VAL A 249 3.19 -4.50 0.93
CA VAL A 249 2.40 -4.43 2.17
C VAL A 249 1.82 -5.81 2.46
N LEU A 250 2.09 -6.34 3.65
CA LEU A 250 1.59 -7.62 4.12
C LEU A 250 0.69 -7.39 5.34
N SER A 251 -0.62 -7.57 5.16
CA SER A 251 -1.61 -7.49 6.24
C SER A 251 -1.58 -8.75 7.12
N LYS A 252 -1.92 -8.60 8.40
CA LYS A 252 -2.21 -9.71 9.32
C LYS A 252 -3.41 -10.54 8.85
N ALA A 253 -4.36 -9.95 8.11
CA ALA A 253 -5.49 -10.67 7.51
C ALA A 253 -5.09 -11.54 6.29
N GLY A 254 -3.80 -11.67 5.99
CA GLY A 254 -3.32 -12.50 4.88
C GLY A 254 -3.44 -11.86 3.50
N HIS A 255 -3.68 -10.54 3.44
CA HIS A 255 -3.67 -9.80 2.18
C HIS A 255 -2.26 -9.31 1.86
N ILE A 256 -1.88 -9.41 0.58
CA ILE A 256 -0.64 -8.85 0.06
C ILE A 256 -0.99 -7.74 -0.91
N ALA A 257 -0.29 -6.63 -0.86
CA ALA A 257 -0.42 -5.56 -1.83
C ALA A 257 0.92 -5.00 -2.28
N VAL A 258 0.91 -4.43 -3.48
CA VAL A 258 1.94 -3.51 -3.97
C VAL A 258 1.31 -2.14 -4.04
N VAL A 259 1.85 -1.21 -3.27
CA VAL A 259 1.53 0.23 -3.33
C VAL A 259 2.59 0.91 -4.18
N THR A 260 2.19 1.65 -5.20
CA THR A 260 3.09 2.51 -5.98
C THR A 260 2.84 3.96 -5.61
N TYR A 261 3.82 4.60 -4.99
CA TYR A 261 3.73 6.01 -4.62
C TYR A 261 3.80 6.90 -5.86
N ARG A 262 2.85 7.82 -6.03
CA ARG A 262 2.80 8.73 -7.18
C ARG A 262 3.31 10.12 -6.83
N GLY A 263 3.05 10.58 -5.61
CA GLY A 263 3.45 11.89 -5.12
C GLY A 263 2.64 12.30 -3.89
N LYS A 264 2.90 13.51 -3.40
CA LYS A 264 2.15 14.16 -2.32
C LYS A 264 1.56 15.47 -2.79
N SER A 265 0.51 15.93 -2.12
CA SER A 265 -0.13 17.20 -2.41
C SER A 265 0.85 18.37 -2.23
N GLY A 266 0.62 19.43 -3.02
CA GLY A 266 1.43 20.65 -2.99
C GLY A 266 1.36 21.35 -1.64
N ALA A 267 2.33 22.22 -1.36
CA ALA A 267 2.38 22.95 -0.09
C ALA A 267 1.15 23.83 0.16
N ASP A 268 0.56 24.37 -0.91
CA ASP A 268 -0.62 25.25 -0.88
C ASP A 268 -1.95 24.50 -0.96
N ASP A 269 -1.93 23.16 -1.06
CA ASP A 269 -3.16 22.36 -1.08
C ASP A 269 -3.80 22.40 0.32
N PRO A 270 -5.09 22.78 0.45
CA PRO A 270 -5.78 22.80 1.74
C PRO A 270 -5.86 21.41 2.37
N SER A 271 -5.71 20.35 1.57
CA SER A 271 -5.66 18.97 2.01
C SER A 271 -4.24 18.41 1.87
N ARG A 272 -3.72 17.85 2.95
CA ARG A 272 -2.48 17.07 2.91
C ARG A 272 -2.84 15.63 2.54
N TYR A 273 -2.33 15.13 1.42
CA TYR A 273 -2.55 13.74 0.99
C TYR A 273 -1.36 13.22 0.18
N ILE A 274 -1.33 11.90 0.00
CA ILE A 274 -0.49 11.23 -0.98
C ILE A 274 -1.36 10.55 -2.03
N THR A 275 -0.88 10.51 -3.27
CA THR A 275 -1.53 9.74 -4.33
C THR A 275 -0.79 8.42 -4.53
N ILE A 276 -1.54 7.32 -4.61
CA ILE A 276 -0.99 5.98 -4.83
C ILE A 276 -1.75 5.20 -5.91
N ASP A 277 -1.05 4.27 -6.54
CA ASP A 277 -1.68 3.12 -7.21
C ASP A 277 -1.56 1.89 -6.32
N LEU A 278 -2.58 1.04 -6.32
CA LEU A 278 -2.66 -0.11 -5.43
C LEU A 278 -3.00 -1.37 -6.23
N THR A 279 -2.22 -2.43 -6.06
CA THR A 279 -2.57 -3.79 -6.53
C THR A 279 -2.66 -4.73 -5.35
N VAL A 280 -3.81 -5.38 -5.17
CA VAL A 280 -4.11 -6.22 -4.01
C VAL A 280 -4.37 -7.67 -4.42
N TRP A 281 -3.75 -8.58 -3.69
CA TRP A 281 -3.98 -10.02 -3.69
C TRP A 281 -4.61 -10.38 -2.34
N ARG A 282 -5.94 -10.54 -2.34
CA ARG A 282 -6.70 -10.87 -1.13
C ARG A 282 -6.53 -12.35 -0.80
N ASN A 283 -6.41 -12.65 0.49
CA ASN A 283 -6.22 -14.01 1.01
C ASN A 283 -5.04 -14.72 0.32
N ALA A 284 -3.95 -13.99 0.11
CA ALA A 284 -2.74 -14.50 -0.52
C ALA A 284 -1.90 -15.35 0.42
N GLU A 285 -2.05 -15.13 1.73
CA GLU A 285 -1.42 -15.87 2.81
C GLU A 285 -2.48 -16.23 3.86
N GLU A 286 -2.14 -17.18 4.72
CA GLU A 286 -2.95 -17.45 5.90
C GLU A 286 -2.94 -16.23 6.84
N ALA A 287 -4.11 -15.93 7.39
CA ALA A 287 -4.24 -14.85 8.36
C ALA A 287 -3.45 -15.21 9.63
N ARG A 288 -2.66 -14.25 10.12
CA ARG A 288 -1.93 -14.38 11.37
C ARG A 288 -2.86 -13.98 12.51
N MET A 289 -3.16 -14.93 13.38
CA MET A 289 -3.84 -14.68 14.66
C MET A 289 -2.76 -14.36 15.71
N ASP A 290 -2.97 -13.29 16.48
CA ASP A 290 -2.12 -12.94 17.62
C ASP A 290 -2.45 -13.81 18.85
#